data_AF-A0A8E0UX43-F1
#
_entry.id   AF-A0A8E0UX43-F1
#
_cell.length_a   1.000
_cell.length_b   1.000
_cell.length_c   1.000
_cell.angle_alpha   90.00
_cell.angle_beta   90.00
_cell.angle_gamma   90.00
#
_symmetry.space_group_name_H-M   'P 1'
#
loop_
_entity.id
_entity.type
_entity.pdbx_description
1 polymer ?
#
loop_
_entity_poly.entity_id
_entity_poly.type
_entity_poly.pdbx_seq_one_letter_code
_entity_poly.pdbx_strand_id
1 'polypeptide(L)'
;MKVSISALAIILAVQQAIAIPAEQAEKPGLTHEEWLEYLTLNTTQGWEPMARVPQYNTSAGETLDLSTTTLFKRSREKRGGGNAFAPSYYGGCATREFTVRNFGCGACVTAAGAGPLSWQSSWLWRETTGNPYPTVEWYNDRYCTGAKVHHQGIYSGQYSSCDTAGQGNQASVYLSAMLYQGC
;
A
#
# COMPACT_ATOMS: atom_id res chain seq x y z
N MET A 1 6.16 55.68 -6.74
CA MET A 1 6.97 54.72 -5.97
C MET A 1 6.12 54.21 -4.83
N LYS A 2 5.93 52.95 -4.50
CA LYS A 2 6.24 51.63 -5.08
C LYS A 2 5.19 50.71 -4.42
N VAL A 3 4.45 49.94 -5.22
CA VAL A 3 3.55 48.90 -4.71
C VAL A 3 4.44 47.76 -4.19
N SER A 4 4.37 47.45 -2.90
CA SER A 4 5.06 46.28 -2.34
C SER A 4 4.11 45.10 -2.43
N ILE A 5 4.31 44.28 -3.47
CA ILE A 5 3.65 42.98 -3.61
C ILE A 5 4.38 42.04 -2.66
N SER A 6 3.77 41.75 -1.52
CA SER A 6 4.26 40.73 -0.59
C SER A 6 4.20 39.37 -1.28
N ALA A 7 5.37 38.78 -1.46
CA ALA A 7 5.57 37.51 -2.13
C ALA A 7 4.81 36.38 -1.43
N LEU A 8 3.96 35.69 -2.19
CA LEU A 8 3.33 34.43 -1.82
C LEU A 8 4.42 33.36 -1.75
N ALA A 9 4.71 32.83 -0.56
CA ALA A 9 5.55 31.65 -0.41
C ALA A 9 4.73 30.41 -0.77
N ILE A 10 4.90 29.90 -1.99
CA ILE A 10 4.40 28.57 -2.39
C ILE A 10 5.37 27.54 -1.81
N ILE A 11 5.00 26.89 -0.71
CA ILE A 11 5.69 25.71 -0.22
C ILE A 11 5.32 24.55 -1.16
N LEU A 12 6.16 24.32 -2.17
CA LEU A 12 6.14 23.08 -2.94
C LEU A 12 6.70 21.97 -2.05
N ALA A 13 5.83 21.20 -1.41
CA ALA A 13 6.20 19.93 -0.80
C ALA A 13 6.63 18.98 -1.93
N VAL A 14 7.94 18.90 -2.18
CA VAL A 14 8.53 17.91 -3.08
C VAL A 14 8.37 16.54 -2.40
N GLN A 15 7.35 15.78 -2.81
CA GLN A 15 7.26 14.37 -2.45
C GLN A 15 8.46 13.67 -3.08
N GLN A 16 9.40 13.21 -2.26
CA GLN A 16 10.56 12.44 -2.72
C GLN A 16 10.07 11.03 -3.07
N ALA A 17 10.12 10.68 -4.36
CA ALA A 17 9.95 9.30 -4.81
C ALA A 17 11.29 8.56 -4.63
N ILE A 18 11.26 7.39 -4.03
CA ILE A 18 12.46 6.59 -3.78
C ILE A 18 12.79 5.73 -5.01
N ALA A 19 14.08 5.61 -5.33
CA ALA A 19 14.55 4.60 -6.28
C ALA A 19 14.50 3.21 -5.63
N ILE A 20 13.68 2.33 -6.19
CA ILE A 20 13.49 0.97 -5.70
C ILE A 20 14.73 0.12 -6.03
N PRO A 21 15.30 -0.66 -5.09
CA PRO A 21 16.39 -1.58 -5.41
C PRO A 21 15.99 -2.56 -6.50
N ALA A 22 16.86 -2.76 -7.50
CA ALA A 22 16.54 -3.58 -8.68
C ALA A 22 16.10 -5.01 -8.31
N GLU A 23 16.77 -5.66 -7.35
CA GLU A 23 16.42 -7.02 -6.92
C GLU A 23 15.02 -7.12 -6.31
N GLN A 24 14.58 -6.10 -5.57
CA GLN A 24 13.21 -6.04 -5.05
C GLN A 24 12.21 -5.69 -6.16
N ALA A 25 12.56 -4.79 -7.09
CA ALA A 25 11.71 -4.38 -8.19
C ALA A 25 11.44 -5.47 -9.23
N GLU A 26 12.36 -6.43 -9.39
CA GLU A 26 12.28 -7.49 -10.41
C GLU A 26 11.44 -8.70 -9.96
N LYS A 27 11.16 -8.86 -8.66
CA LYS A 27 10.36 -9.99 -8.18
C LYS A 27 8.95 -9.98 -8.77
N PRO A 28 8.47 -11.12 -9.31
CA PRO A 28 7.27 -11.17 -10.14
C PRO A 28 5.97 -11.02 -9.35
N GLY A 29 6.01 -11.14 -8.01
CA GLY A 29 4.82 -11.20 -7.17
C GLY A 29 4.12 -12.56 -7.24
N LEU A 30 2.83 -12.55 -6.91
CA LEU A 30 1.95 -13.72 -6.93
C LEU A 30 1.42 -13.98 -8.34
N THR A 31 1.04 -15.22 -8.61
CA THR A 31 0.12 -15.57 -9.70
C THR A 31 -1.34 -15.36 -9.27
N HIS A 32 -2.28 -15.53 -10.20
CA HIS A 32 -3.69 -15.45 -9.87
C HIS A 32 -4.10 -16.59 -8.92
N GLU A 33 -3.63 -17.81 -9.19
CA GLU A 33 -3.92 -19.01 -8.40
C GLU A 33 -3.35 -18.89 -6.98
N GLU A 34 -2.13 -18.38 -6.87
CA GLU A 34 -1.49 -18.10 -5.58
C GLU A 34 -2.23 -17.00 -4.82
N TRP A 35 -2.79 -16.01 -5.51
CA TRP A 35 -3.66 -15.03 -4.86
C TRP A 35 -4.95 -15.65 -4.33
N LEU A 36 -5.57 -16.56 -5.08
CA LEU A 36 -6.76 -17.27 -4.62
C LEU A 36 -6.45 -18.16 -3.40
N GLU A 37 -5.32 -18.89 -3.43
CA GLU A 37 -4.86 -19.65 -2.27
C GLU A 37 -4.58 -18.72 -1.10
N TYR A 38 -3.84 -17.62 -1.35
CA TYR A 38 -3.51 -16.62 -0.36
C TYR A 38 -4.75 -16.17 0.41
N LEU A 39 -5.87 -15.86 -0.25
CA LEU A 39 -7.09 -15.41 0.40
C LEU A 39 -7.64 -16.40 1.45
N THR A 40 -7.31 -17.69 1.36
CA THR A 40 -7.73 -18.73 2.31
C THR A 40 -6.81 -18.83 3.53
N LEU A 41 -5.61 -18.26 3.47
CA LEU A 41 -4.62 -18.33 4.52
C LEU A 41 -4.89 -17.30 5.63
N ASN A 42 -4.77 -17.72 6.89
CA ASN A 42 -4.76 -16.82 8.05
C ASN A 42 -3.37 -16.22 8.30
N THR A 43 -2.31 -16.86 7.81
CA THR A 43 -0.90 -16.46 7.95
C THR A 43 -0.13 -16.91 6.71
N THR A 44 0.92 -16.18 6.37
CA THR A 44 1.84 -16.50 5.28
C THR A 44 3.14 -17.14 5.77
N GLN A 45 3.26 -17.42 7.07
CA GLN A 45 4.45 -18.01 7.65
C GLN A 45 4.73 -19.38 7.04
N GLY A 46 5.89 -19.53 6.40
CA GLY A 46 6.28 -20.76 5.71
C GLY A 46 5.58 -21.00 4.37
N TRP A 47 4.75 -20.05 3.89
CA TRP A 47 4.11 -20.15 2.59
C TRP A 47 5.11 -19.80 1.47
N GLU A 48 5.46 -20.79 0.66
CA GLU A 48 6.53 -20.70 -0.36
C GLU A 48 6.41 -19.48 -1.28
N PRO A 49 5.23 -19.13 -1.81
CA PRO A 49 5.09 -18.00 -2.73
C PRO A 49 5.54 -16.64 -2.16
N MET A 50 5.61 -16.48 -0.83
CA MET A 50 6.15 -15.26 -0.22
C MET A 50 7.58 -14.94 -0.63
N ALA A 51 8.39 -15.94 -1.01
CA ALA A 51 9.75 -15.72 -1.48
C ALA A 51 9.81 -14.86 -2.77
N ARG A 52 8.76 -14.94 -3.61
CA ARG A 52 8.60 -14.18 -4.86
C ARG A 52 7.84 -12.88 -4.70
N VAL A 53 7.28 -12.59 -3.53
CA VAL A 53 6.67 -11.30 -3.25
C VAL A 53 7.75 -10.26 -2.96
N PRO A 54 7.78 -9.12 -3.67
CA PRO A 54 8.66 -8.03 -3.31
C PRO A 54 8.25 -7.38 -2.00
N GLN A 55 9.24 -7.08 -1.17
CA GLN A 55 9.08 -6.49 0.15
C GLN A 55 9.74 -5.12 0.17
N TYR A 56 8.98 -4.08 0.50
CA TYR A 56 9.46 -2.71 0.54
C TYR A 56 9.37 -2.16 1.96
N ASN A 57 10.41 -1.45 2.39
CA ASN A 57 10.39 -0.64 3.60
C ASN A 57 10.09 0.81 3.21
N THR A 58 9.11 1.44 3.86
CA THR A 58 8.67 2.80 3.56
C THR A 58 8.64 3.64 4.83
N SER A 59 9.36 4.75 4.85
CA SER A 59 9.41 5.72 5.94
C SER A 59 8.25 6.70 5.89
N ALA A 60 8.03 7.42 6.99
CA ALA A 60 7.02 8.47 7.05
C ALA A 60 7.28 9.58 6.00
N GLY A 61 6.22 10.06 5.36
CA GLY A 61 6.21 11.06 4.29
C GLY A 61 6.56 10.54 2.89
N GLU A 62 7.03 9.30 2.77
CA GLU A 62 7.52 8.78 1.49
C GLU A 62 6.40 8.38 0.53
N THR A 63 6.68 8.48 -0.77
CA THR A 63 5.86 7.92 -1.83
C THR A 63 6.63 6.86 -2.60
N LEU A 64 6.16 5.61 -2.53
CA LEU A 64 6.65 4.48 -3.29
C LEU A 64 5.79 4.30 -4.55
N ASP A 65 6.34 4.57 -5.73
CA ASP A 65 5.66 4.35 -7.01
C ASP A 65 6.17 3.09 -7.69
N LEU A 66 5.29 2.09 -7.83
CA LEU A 66 5.65 0.79 -8.41
C LEU A 66 5.49 0.73 -9.94
N SER A 67 5.20 1.83 -10.62
CA SER A 67 4.91 1.87 -12.08
C SER A 67 6.03 1.33 -12.98
N THR A 68 7.27 1.29 -12.52
CA THR A 68 8.41 0.78 -13.31
C THR A 68 8.72 -0.70 -13.07
N THR A 69 8.09 -1.31 -12.05
CA THR A 69 8.36 -2.68 -11.59
C THR A 69 7.74 -3.76 -12.50
N THR A 70 8.23 -4.99 -12.41
CA THR A 70 7.62 -6.14 -13.09
C THR A 70 6.18 -6.40 -12.62
N LEU A 71 5.87 -6.11 -11.35
CA LEU A 71 4.51 -6.18 -10.81
C LEU A 71 3.52 -5.30 -11.59
N PHE A 72 3.93 -4.07 -11.89
CA PHE A 72 3.11 -3.15 -12.67
C PHE A 72 2.98 -3.63 -14.11
N LYS A 73 4.10 -4.00 -14.74
CA LYS A 73 4.11 -4.44 -16.15
C LYS A 73 3.21 -5.67 -16.38
N ARG A 74 3.23 -6.67 -15.49
CA ARG A 74 2.40 -7.88 -15.59
C ARG A 74 0.90 -7.61 -15.44
N SER A 75 0.53 -6.55 -14.74
CA SER A 75 -0.86 -6.24 -14.41
C SER A 75 -1.44 -5.06 -15.20
N ARG A 76 -0.61 -4.32 -15.95
CA ARG A 76 -1.01 -3.04 -16.56
C ARG A 76 -2.27 -3.12 -17.41
N GLU A 77 -2.37 -4.12 -18.29
CA GLU A 77 -3.54 -4.28 -19.18
C GLU A 77 -4.78 -4.78 -18.45
N LYS A 78 -4.58 -5.51 -17.35
CA LYS A 78 -5.66 -6.05 -16.53
C LYS A 78 -6.18 -5.03 -15.53
N ARG A 79 -5.37 -4.04 -15.15
CA ARG A 79 -5.76 -2.97 -14.26
C ARG A 79 -6.53 -1.90 -15.02
N GLY A 80 -7.65 -1.49 -14.46
CA GLY A 80 -8.42 -0.36 -15.00
C GLY A 80 -7.73 1.00 -14.87
N GLY A 81 -6.50 1.08 -14.33
CA GLY A 81 -5.76 2.34 -14.14
C GLY A 81 -4.87 2.35 -12.89
N GLY A 82 -4.53 3.57 -12.46
CA GLY A 82 -3.77 3.86 -11.25
C GLY A 82 -4.49 3.44 -9.96
N ASN A 83 -3.70 3.25 -8.91
CA ASN A 83 -4.19 2.97 -7.58
C ASN A 83 -3.26 3.59 -6.53
N ALA A 84 -3.77 3.73 -5.31
CA ALA A 84 -2.97 4.19 -4.20
C ALA A 84 -3.43 3.58 -2.88
N PHE A 85 -2.48 3.25 -2.02
CA PHE A 85 -2.67 2.88 -0.63
C PHE A 85 -1.93 3.90 0.24
N ALA A 86 -2.59 4.44 1.26
CA ALA A 86 -2.03 5.42 2.17
C ALA A 86 -2.48 5.15 3.60
N PRO A 87 -1.65 4.50 4.43
CA PRO A 87 -1.97 4.25 5.83
C PRO A 87 -1.86 5.52 6.68
N SER A 88 -2.56 5.51 7.80
CA SER A 88 -2.65 6.60 8.77
C SER A 88 -2.44 6.05 10.18
N TYR A 89 -1.57 6.68 10.96
CA TYR A 89 -1.33 6.30 12.35
C TYR A 89 -2.61 6.35 13.19
N TYR A 90 -3.45 7.35 12.93
CA TYR A 90 -4.73 7.55 13.62
C TYR A 90 -5.91 6.98 12.84
N GLY A 91 -7.00 6.69 13.54
CA GLY A 91 -8.29 6.34 12.92
C GLY A 91 -8.84 7.44 12.00
N GLY A 92 -9.70 7.05 11.05
CA GLY A 92 -10.40 7.98 10.17
C GLY A 92 -9.60 8.53 8.98
N CYS A 93 -8.42 7.96 8.68
CA CYS A 93 -7.62 8.27 7.49
C CYS A 93 -7.30 9.77 7.26
N ALA A 94 -7.20 10.54 8.36
CA ALA A 94 -6.97 11.97 8.29
C ALA A 94 -5.54 12.34 7.86
N THR A 95 -4.58 11.46 8.11
CA THR A 95 -3.17 11.63 7.78
C THR A 95 -2.70 10.56 6.80
N ARG A 96 -1.50 10.74 6.24
CA ARG A 96 -0.86 9.75 5.37
C ARG A 96 0.56 9.56 5.87
N GLU A 97 0.80 8.41 6.50
CA GLU A 97 2.14 8.02 6.94
C GLU A 97 3.05 7.84 5.75
N PHE A 98 2.60 7.10 4.74
CA PHE A 98 3.29 7.01 3.46
C PHE A 98 2.26 6.77 2.37
N THR A 99 2.69 6.74 1.11
CA THR A 99 1.83 6.41 -0.02
C THR A 99 2.49 5.37 -0.90
N VAL A 100 1.76 4.34 -1.29
CA VAL A 100 2.19 3.37 -2.29
C VAL A 100 1.27 3.50 -3.48
N ARG A 101 1.85 3.72 -4.67
CA ARG A 101 1.11 3.89 -5.92
C ARG A 101 1.41 2.76 -6.87
N ASN A 102 0.43 2.51 -7.74
CA ASN A 102 0.58 1.65 -8.90
C ASN A 102 0.99 0.20 -8.58
N PHE A 103 0.55 -0.36 -7.46
CA PHE A 103 0.79 -1.77 -7.14
C PHE A 103 -0.08 -2.71 -7.99
N GLY A 104 0.38 -3.95 -8.19
CA GLY A 104 -0.29 -4.90 -9.09
C GLY A 104 -0.34 -6.29 -8.49
N CYS A 105 0.57 -7.14 -8.95
CA CYS A 105 0.62 -8.58 -8.69
C CYS A 105 1.02 -9.02 -7.28
N GLY A 106 0.65 -8.28 -6.23
CA GLY A 106 1.10 -8.58 -4.88
C GLY A 106 2.43 -7.90 -4.57
N ALA A 107 2.40 -6.95 -3.66
CA ALA A 107 3.58 -6.32 -3.09
C ALA A 107 3.39 -6.22 -1.58
N CYS A 108 4.43 -6.56 -0.83
CA CYS A 108 4.43 -6.33 0.61
C CYS A 108 5.10 -5.01 0.93
N VAL A 109 4.44 -4.16 1.72
CA VAL A 109 4.99 -2.91 2.20
C VAL A 109 5.03 -2.90 3.72
N THR A 110 6.14 -2.43 4.28
CA THR A 110 6.41 -2.40 5.72
C THR A 110 6.79 -0.99 6.11
N ALA A 111 6.23 -0.47 7.20
CA ALA A 111 6.64 0.83 7.72
C ALA A 111 8.08 0.77 8.28
N ALA A 112 9.00 1.59 7.77
CA ALA A 112 10.42 1.58 8.10
C ALA A 112 10.75 2.35 9.39
N GLY A 113 11.63 1.83 10.25
CA GLY A 113 12.20 2.60 11.37
C GLY A 113 12.43 1.81 12.66
N ALA A 114 13.38 2.26 13.46
CA ALA A 114 13.75 1.73 14.79
C ALA A 114 12.74 2.12 15.89
N GLY A 115 11.46 2.18 15.55
CA GLY A 115 10.33 2.48 16.41
C GLY A 115 9.01 1.99 15.77
N PRO A 116 7.87 2.06 16.47
CA PRO A 116 6.60 1.55 15.99
C PRO A 116 5.96 2.53 15.01
N LEU A 117 6.56 2.75 13.84
CA LEU A 117 5.77 3.24 12.72
C LEU A 117 4.75 2.15 12.40
N SER A 118 3.50 2.49 12.57
CA SER A 118 2.35 1.61 12.43
C SER A 118 1.15 2.40 11.94
N TRP A 119 0.06 1.71 11.65
CA TRP A 119 -1.19 2.36 11.32
C TRP A 119 -2.38 1.69 11.99
N GLN A 120 -3.49 2.42 12.06
CA GLN A 120 -4.79 1.95 12.54
C GLN A 120 -5.88 2.07 11.49
N SER A 121 -5.67 2.94 10.51
CA SER A 121 -6.56 3.13 9.38
C SER A 121 -5.76 3.32 8.10
N SER A 122 -6.42 3.20 6.96
CA SER A 122 -5.79 3.56 5.69
C SER A 122 -6.81 3.93 4.64
N TRP A 123 -6.34 4.73 3.70
CA TRP A 123 -7.07 5.09 2.51
C TRP A 123 -6.61 4.25 1.32
N LEU A 124 -7.55 3.69 0.58
CA LEU A 124 -7.34 2.90 -0.62
C LEU A 124 -8.10 3.53 -1.78
N TRP A 125 -7.49 3.64 -2.95
CA TRP A 125 -8.09 4.30 -4.12
C TRP A 125 -7.75 3.63 -5.43
N ARG A 126 -8.66 3.84 -6.38
CA ARG A 126 -8.56 3.39 -7.77
C ARG A 126 -8.98 4.50 -8.73
N GLU A 127 -8.36 4.52 -9.90
CA GLU A 127 -8.67 5.46 -10.97
C GLU A 127 -10.02 5.17 -11.64
N THR A 128 -10.37 3.91 -11.80
CA THR A 128 -11.61 3.48 -12.48
C THR A 128 -12.46 2.56 -11.60
N THR A 129 -13.77 2.62 -11.83
CA THR A 129 -14.73 1.74 -11.17
C THR A 129 -14.90 0.46 -12.00
N GLY A 130 -14.64 -0.69 -11.39
CA GLY A 130 -14.68 -1.98 -12.08
C GLY A 130 -13.76 -3.03 -11.45
N ASN A 131 -13.75 -4.21 -12.04
CA ASN A 131 -12.81 -5.29 -11.68
C ASN A 131 -11.59 -5.26 -12.61
N PRO A 132 -10.40 -5.66 -12.12
CA PRO A 132 -10.06 -5.93 -10.72
C PRO A 132 -9.92 -4.62 -9.92
N TYR A 133 -10.45 -4.61 -8.70
CA TYR A 133 -10.29 -3.48 -7.77
C TYR A 133 -9.15 -3.76 -6.79
N PRO A 134 -8.49 -2.72 -6.26
CA PRO A 134 -7.37 -2.92 -5.37
C PRO A 134 -7.87 -3.44 -4.04
N THR A 135 -7.12 -4.36 -3.48
CA THR A 135 -7.33 -4.96 -2.16
C THR A 135 -6.05 -4.88 -1.36
N VAL A 136 -6.21 -4.81 -0.04
CA VAL A 136 -5.10 -4.76 0.89
C VAL A 136 -5.39 -5.69 2.07
N GLU A 137 -4.42 -6.51 2.44
CA GLU A 137 -4.44 -7.26 3.72
C GLU A 137 -3.41 -6.66 4.66
N TRP A 138 -3.81 -6.37 5.90
CA TRP A 138 -2.90 -5.89 6.94
C TRP A 138 -2.40 -7.03 7.80
N TYR A 139 -1.18 -6.86 8.29
CA TYR A 139 -0.47 -7.82 9.12
C TYR A 139 -0.02 -7.16 10.42
N ASN A 140 -0.02 -7.96 11.48
CA ASN A 140 0.50 -7.56 12.79
C ASN A 140 2.02 -7.68 12.92
N ASP A 141 2.70 -8.22 11.92
CA ASP A 141 4.16 -8.28 11.85
C ASP A 141 4.68 -7.59 10.59
N ARG A 142 6.00 -7.43 10.49
CA ARG A 142 6.69 -6.86 9.34
C ARG A 142 6.71 -7.86 8.17
N TYR A 143 6.95 -7.35 6.97
CA TYR A 143 7.19 -8.16 5.77
C TYR A 143 6.05 -9.12 5.39
N CYS A 144 4.83 -8.75 5.77
CA CYS A 144 3.59 -9.49 5.53
C CYS A 144 3.70 -10.92 6.06
N THR A 145 4.37 -11.06 7.19
CA THR A 145 4.47 -12.28 7.98
C THR A 145 3.51 -12.20 9.17
N GLY A 146 3.36 -13.30 9.91
CA GLY A 146 2.43 -13.35 11.03
C GLY A 146 0.97 -13.44 10.58
N ALA A 147 0.07 -12.98 11.43
CA ALA A 147 -1.37 -13.13 11.18
C ALA A 147 -1.89 -12.01 10.28
N LYS A 148 -2.77 -12.38 9.35
CA LYS A 148 -3.67 -11.44 8.71
C LYS A 148 -4.68 -10.96 9.75
N VAL A 149 -4.84 -9.65 9.82
CA VAL A 149 -5.65 -9.02 10.86
C VAL A 149 -6.77 -8.17 10.30
N HIS A 150 -6.65 -7.71 9.05
CA HIS A 150 -7.68 -6.92 8.41
C HIS A 150 -7.62 -7.01 6.89
N HIS A 151 -8.79 -7.15 6.26
CA HIS A 151 -8.95 -7.04 4.82
C HIS A 151 -9.61 -5.70 4.48
N GLN A 152 -9.02 -4.97 3.55
CA GLN A 152 -9.59 -3.76 2.99
C GLN A 152 -9.78 -3.91 1.47
N GLY A 153 -10.97 -3.55 1.01
CA GLY A 153 -11.29 -3.38 -0.41
C GLY A 153 -11.97 -2.03 -0.67
N ILE A 154 -12.44 -1.83 -1.90
CA ILE A 154 -13.27 -0.69 -2.29
C ILE A 154 -14.63 -1.22 -2.71
N TYR A 155 -15.71 -0.69 -2.12
CA TYR A 155 -17.07 -1.06 -2.49
C TYR A 155 -17.34 -0.85 -3.98
N SER A 156 -18.25 -1.65 -4.54
CA SER A 156 -18.64 -1.54 -5.95
C SER A 156 -19.11 -0.12 -6.29
N GLY A 157 -18.66 0.41 -7.42
CA GLY A 157 -18.97 1.77 -7.88
C GLY A 157 -18.25 2.92 -7.16
N GLN A 158 -17.49 2.66 -6.09
CA GLN A 158 -16.77 3.71 -5.35
C GLN A 158 -15.33 3.89 -5.83
N TYR A 159 -14.74 5.08 -5.73
CA TYR A 159 -13.33 5.30 -6.14
C TYR A 159 -12.33 5.08 -5.00
N SER A 160 -12.79 5.12 -3.76
CA SER A 160 -11.94 4.94 -2.59
C SER A 160 -12.67 4.34 -1.41
N SER A 161 -11.91 3.79 -0.48
CA SER A 161 -12.37 3.47 0.87
C SER A 161 -11.40 4.09 1.89
N CYS A 162 -11.95 4.54 3.01
CA CYS A 162 -11.20 4.72 4.24
C CYS A 162 -11.66 3.63 5.18
N ASP A 163 -10.74 2.82 5.67
CA ASP A 163 -11.06 1.74 6.59
C ASP A 163 -10.25 1.89 7.87
N THR A 164 -10.88 1.60 9.00
CA THR A 164 -10.28 1.67 10.33
C THR A 164 -10.52 0.34 11.03
N ALA A 165 -9.45 -0.42 11.22
CA ALA A 165 -9.52 -1.71 11.90
C ALA A 165 -9.16 -1.61 13.39
N GLY A 166 -8.89 -0.40 13.90
CA GLY A 166 -8.79 -0.13 15.34
C GLY A 166 -10.18 0.07 15.96
N GLN A 167 -10.79 -0.98 16.49
CA GLN A 167 -12.05 -0.90 17.24
C GLN A 167 -11.75 -1.00 18.75
N GLY A 168 -11.92 0.11 19.48
CA GLY A 168 -12.04 0.17 20.94
C GLY A 168 -10.79 -0.18 21.76
N ASN A 169 -10.08 0.82 22.28
CA ASN A 169 -9.01 0.75 23.31
C ASN A 169 -7.87 -0.28 23.12
N GLN A 170 -7.86 -1.10 22.08
CA GLN A 170 -6.75 -1.94 21.70
C GLN A 170 -5.95 -1.22 20.63
N ALA A 171 -4.70 -0.93 20.95
CA ALA A 171 -3.72 -0.42 20.01
C ALA A 171 -3.36 -1.53 19.00
N SER A 172 -4.30 -1.87 18.10
CA SER A 172 -4.01 -2.72 16.95
C SER A 172 -3.15 -1.92 15.99
N VAL A 173 -1.85 -2.09 16.17
CA VAL A 173 -0.75 -1.44 15.46
C VAL A 173 -0.36 -2.38 14.33
N TYR A 174 -0.70 -2.01 13.09
CA TYR A 174 -0.36 -2.78 11.90
C TYR A 174 1.01 -2.37 11.38
N LEU A 175 1.83 -3.35 10.96
CA LEU A 175 3.23 -3.12 10.62
C LEU A 175 3.53 -3.33 9.13
N SER A 176 2.78 -4.20 8.46
CA SER A 176 2.92 -4.43 7.02
C SER A 176 1.57 -4.68 6.34
N ALA A 177 1.55 -4.47 5.02
CA ALA A 177 0.37 -4.64 4.17
C ALA A 177 0.73 -5.35 2.87
N MET A 178 -0.06 -6.35 2.49
CA MET A 178 -0.02 -6.94 1.15
C MET A 178 -0.97 -6.18 0.24
N LEU A 179 -0.45 -5.62 -0.84
CA LEU A 179 -1.20 -4.82 -1.82
C LEU A 179 -1.41 -5.62 -3.11
N TYR A 180 -2.65 -5.67 -3.61
CA TYR A 180 -2.98 -6.43 -4.81
C TYR A 180 -4.05 -5.72 -5.66
N GLN A 181 -3.93 -5.75 -7.00
CA GLN A 181 -4.99 -5.31 -7.93
C GLN A 181 -5.11 -6.23 -9.17
N GLY A 182 -4.69 -7.48 -9.08
CA GLY A 182 -4.79 -8.44 -10.18
C GLY A 182 -3.47 -8.72 -10.91
N CYS A 183 -3.42 -9.95 -11.44
CA CYS A 183 -2.47 -10.50 -12.37
C CYS A 183 -3.21 -11.23 -13.49
#